data_AF-N6YNS0-F1
#
_entry.id   AF-N6YNS0-F1
#
_cell.length_a   1.000
_cell.length_b   1.000
_cell.length_c   1.000
_cell.angle_alpha   90.00
_cell.angle_beta   90.00
_cell.angle_gamma   90.00
#
_symmetry.space_group_name_H-M   'P 1'
#
loop_
_entity.id
_entity.type
_entity.pdbx_description
1 polymer ?
#
loop_
_entity_poly.entity_id
_entity_poly.type
_entity_poly.pdbx_seq_one_letter_code
_entity_poly.pdbx_strand_id
1 'polypeptide(L)'
;AHPALRQAAWLRGPEHGEAASVRWLRPDGAELQAADWNDPRERALAILLHPPGLRPHTVEHIAKPAAAAPARSVLLLVNPAAAACRFRLPAGGWSPVFDSARADGGPAPPAPGHESHPVEPVLSARTVLVLLESAQHHQES
;
A
#
# COMPACT_ATOMS: atom_id res chain seq x y z
N ALA A 1 9.26 11.08 -6.51
CA ALA A 1 9.13 9.87 -7.34
C ALA A 1 9.29 8.63 -6.45
N HIS A 2 8.49 7.57 -6.63
CA HIS A 2 8.49 6.38 -5.77
C HIS A 2 9.13 5.18 -6.47
N PRO A 3 10.27 4.64 -5.97
CA PRO A 3 10.96 3.51 -6.59
C PRO A 3 10.12 2.24 -6.68
N ALA A 4 9.20 1.99 -5.72
CA ALA A 4 8.31 0.84 -5.75
C ALA A 4 7.40 0.78 -7.00
N LEU A 5 7.11 1.94 -7.62
CA LEU A 5 6.34 2.06 -8.87
C LEU A 5 7.23 2.03 -10.14
N ARG A 6 8.55 1.87 -9.99
CA ARG A 6 9.54 1.93 -11.07
C ARG A 6 10.45 0.71 -11.02
N GLN A 7 9.88 -0.45 -11.29
CA GLN A 7 10.60 -1.72 -11.25
C GLN A 7 11.30 -1.96 -12.60
N ALA A 8 12.60 -2.26 -12.56
CA ALA A 8 13.37 -2.59 -13.76
C ALA A 8 13.20 -4.06 -14.19
N ALA A 9 12.56 -4.87 -13.36
CA ALA A 9 12.27 -6.29 -13.59
C ALA A 9 10.81 -6.60 -13.24
N TRP A 10 10.35 -7.78 -13.65
CA TRP A 10 9.02 -8.26 -13.27
C TRP A 10 8.85 -8.36 -11.76
N LEU A 11 7.62 -8.12 -11.30
CA LEU A 11 7.24 -8.28 -9.90
C LEU A 11 7.35 -9.75 -9.48
N ARG A 12 7.80 -9.97 -8.24
CA ARG A 12 7.96 -11.30 -7.65
C ARG A 12 6.94 -11.49 -6.56
N GLY A 13 6.18 -12.58 -6.65
CA GLY A 13 5.16 -12.93 -5.69
C GLY A 13 5.74 -13.50 -4.38
N PRO A 14 4.86 -13.79 -3.41
CA PRO A 14 5.22 -14.25 -2.07
C PRO A 14 5.99 -15.57 -2.04
N GLU A 15 5.88 -16.40 -3.09
CA GLU A 15 6.69 -17.62 -3.27
C GLU A 15 8.21 -17.35 -3.31
N HIS A 16 8.60 -16.10 -3.52
CA HIS A 16 10.00 -15.65 -3.49
C HIS A 16 10.47 -15.16 -2.11
N GLY A 17 9.65 -15.30 -1.05
CA GLY A 17 10.02 -14.96 0.33
C GLY A 17 10.49 -13.50 0.47
N GLU A 18 11.67 -13.28 1.03
CA GLU A 18 12.26 -11.94 1.19
C GLU A 18 12.56 -11.20 -0.12
N ALA A 19 12.58 -11.92 -1.24
CA ALA A 19 12.74 -11.34 -2.57
C ALA A 19 11.40 -10.95 -3.23
N ALA A 20 10.26 -11.16 -2.55
CA ALA A 20 8.95 -10.73 -3.02
C ALA A 20 8.89 -9.21 -3.12
N SER A 21 8.46 -8.71 -4.27
CA SER A 21 8.28 -7.28 -4.53
C SER A 21 6.82 -6.85 -4.61
N VAL A 22 5.89 -7.82 -4.60
CA VAL A 22 4.46 -7.58 -4.57
C VAL A 22 3.73 -8.56 -3.66
N ARG A 23 2.71 -8.07 -2.95
CA ARG A 23 1.65 -8.90 -2.36
C ARG A 23 0.30 -8.42 -2.87
N TRP A 24 -0.54 -9.38 -3.26
CA TRP A 24 -1.91 -9.15 -3.69
C TRP A 24 -2.82 -9.56 -2.56
N LEU A 25 -3.66 -8.65 -2.08
CA LEU A 25 -4.49 -8.87 -0.90
C LEU A 25 -5.96 -8.64 -1.25
N ARG A 26 -6.81 -9.42 -0.59
CA ARG A 26 -8.25 -9.17 -0.50
C ARG A 26 -8.51 -7.92 0.35
N PRO A 27 -9.71 -7.34 0.28
CA PRO A 27 -10.07 -6.20 1.11
C PRO A 27 -9.98 -6.48 2.61
N ASP A 28 -10.17 -7.73 3.05
CA ASP A 28 -10.02 -8.11 4.46
C ASP A 28 -8.54 -8.21 4.93
N GLY A 29 -7.58 -7.97 4.04
CA GLY A 29 -6.15 -8.04 4.29
C GLY A 29 -5.54 -9.44 4.15
N ALA A 30 -6.36 -10.47 3.89
CA ALA A 30 -5.87 -11.80 3.56
C ALA A 30 -5.22 -11.81 2.16
N GLU A 31 -4.32 -12.76 1.94
CA GLU A 31 -3.68 -12.91 0.65
C GLU A 31 -4.66 -13.42 -0.42
N LEU A 32 -4.63 -12.80 -1.59
CA LEU A 32 -5.49 -13.14 -2.71
C LEU A 32 -5.06 -14.48 -3.31
N GLN A 33 -5.95 -15.48 -3.24
CA GLN A 33 -5.69 -16.83 -3.72
C GLN A 33 -6.09 -17.00 -5.18
N ALA A 34 -5.61 -18.09 -5.81
CA ALA A 34 -5.91 -18.40 -7.21
C ALA A 34 -7.42 -18.46 -7.53
N ALA A 35 -8.24 -18.95 -6.59
CA ALA A 35 -9.68 -19.00 -6.74
C ALA A 35 -10.31 -17.59 -6.77
N ASP A 36 -9.83 -16.69 -5.90
CA ASP A 36 -10.35 -15.32 -5.80
C ASP A 36 -10.13 -14.53 -7.09
N TRP A 37 -8.99 -14.73 -7.76
CA TRP A 37 -8.69 -14.11 -9.06
C TRP A 37 -9.71 -14.43 -10.15
N ASN A 38 -10.36 -15.59 -10.05
CA ASN A 38 -11.32 -16.07 -11.03
C ASN A 38 -12.78 -15.81 -10.60
N ASP A 39 -13.02 -15.26 -9.40
CA ASP A 39 -14.37 -14.90 -8.96
C ASP A 39 -14.78 -13.54 -9.55
N PRO A 40 -15.78 -13.49 -10.44
CA PRO A 40 -16.22 -12.22 -11.04
C PRO A 40 -16.90 -11.27 -10.05
N ARG A 41 -17.28 -11.74 -8.85
CA ARG A 41 -17.97 -10.96 -7.81
C ARG A 41 -16.99 -10.18 -6.93
N GLU A 42 -15.83 -10.75 -6.64
CA GLU A 42 -14.82 -10.18 -5.76
C GLU A 42 -13.70 -9.51 -6.57
N ARG A 43 -13.92 -8.24 -6.92
CA ARG A 43 -13.00 -7.48 -7.79
C ARG A 43 -12.18 -6.42 -7.06
N ALA A 44 -12.51 -6.15 -5.80
CA ALA A 44 -11.74 -5.20 -4.99
C ALA A 44 -10.48 -5.89 -4.47
N LEU A 45 -9.34 -5.21 -4.56
CA LEU A 45 -8.05 -5.76 -4.13
C LEU A 45 -7.10 -4.67 -3.65
N ALA A 46 -6.15 -5.06 -2.81
CA ALA A 46 -5.02 -4.23 -2.44
C ALA A 46 -3.72 -4.78 -3.04
N ILE A 47 -2.86 -3.88 -3.53
CA ILE A 47 -1.55 -4.19 -4.10
C ILE A 47 -0.50 -3.55 -3.20
N LEU A 48 0.25 -4.36 -2.47
CA LEU A 48 1.40 -3.91 -1.71
C LEU A 48 2.65 -4.07 -2.55
N LEU A 49 3.31 -2.97 -2.89
CA LEU A 49 4.56 -2.93 -3.67
C LEU A 49 5.73 -2.52 -2.79
N HIS A 50 6.79 -3.31 -2.82
CA HIS A 50 8.04 -3.01 -2.14
C HIS A 50 9.05 -2.39 -3.12
N PRO A 51 9.88 -1.43 -2.68
CA PRO A 51 10.93 -0.89 -3.51
C PRO A 51 12.00 -1.96 -3.82
N PRO A 52 12.67 -1.87 -4.98
CA PRO A 52 13.70 -2.82 -5.35
C PRO A 52 14.81 -2.86 -4.30
N GLY A 53 15.21 -4.07 -3.88
CA GLY A 53 16.30 -4.25 -2.92
C GLY A 53 15.94 -3.95 -1.46
N LEU A 54 14.71 -3.51 -1.16
CA LEU A 54 14.23 -3.47 0.22
C LEU A 54 13.95 -4.90 0.68
N ARG A 55 14.60 -5.30 1.76
CA ARG A 55 14.35 -6.57 2.45
C ARG A 55 13.31 -6.30 3.54
N PRO A 56 12.14 -6.95 3.54
CA PRO A 56 11.25 -6.91 4.69
C PRO A 56 12.04 -7.36 5.92
N HIS A 57 12.03 -6.55 6.98
CA HIS A 57 12.65 -6.83 8.29
C HIS A 57 14.18 -6.70 8.43
N THR A 58 14.92 -6.23 7.42
CA THR A 58 16.35 -5.92 7.61
C THR A 58 16.54 -4.44 7.91
N VAL A 59 16.75 -4.11 9.19
CA VAL A 59 17.24 -2.81 9.64
C VAL A 59 18.72 -2.70 9.30
N GLU A 60 19.06 -2.61 8.01
CA GLU A 60 20.43 -2.29 7.61
C GLU A 60 20.46 -0.90 6.98
N HIS A 61 20.94 0.01 7.81
CA HIS A 61 21.23 1.40 7.51
C HIS A 61 22.42 1.47 6.55
N ILE A 62 22.19 1.21 5.26
CA ILE A 62 23.19 1.51 4.24
C ILE A 62 23.01 2.98 3.85
N ALA A 63 23.85 3.83 4.44
CA ALA A 63 23.98 5.23 4.09
C ALA A 63 24.26 5.37 2.58
N LYS A 64 23.23 5.72 1.80
CA LYS A 64 23.35 6.20 0.41
C LYS A 64 23.21 7.73 0.41
N PRO A 65 23.88 8.46 -0.51
CA PRO A 65 24.04 9.90 -0.39
C PRO A 65 22.71 10.64 -0.37
N ALA A 66 22.68 11.70 0.43
CA ALA A 66 21.55 12.59 0.65
C ALA A 66 21.10 13.30 -0.65
N ALA A 67 20.06 12.77 -1.30
CA ALA A 67 19.25 13.52 -2.28
C ALA A 67 17.95 12.79 -2.68
N ALA A 68 17.87 11.47 -2.52
CA ALA A 68 16.67 10.70 -2.87
C ALA A 68 15.77 10.49 -1.64
N ALA A 69 14.47 10.78 -1.78
CA ALA A 69 13.48 10.41 -0.76
C ALA A 69 13.61 8.90 -0.42
N PRO A 70 13.43 8.51 0.85
CA PRO A 70 13.62 7.13 1.28
C PRO A 70 12.71 6.19 0.47
N ALA A 71 13.25 5.03 0.10
CA ALA A 71 12.51 4.00 -0.59
C ALA A 71 11.45 3.42 0.35
N ARG A 72 10.18 3.77 0.10
CA ARG A 72 9.02 3.33 0.89
C ARG A 72 8.18 2.33 0.12
N SER A 73 7.52 1.43 0.84
CA SER A 73 6.47 0.60 0.27
C SER A 73 5.28 1.46 -0.15
N VAL A 74 4.59 1.04 -1.20
CA VAL A 74 3.37 1.68 -1.72
C VAL A 74 2.24 0.69 -1.61
N LEU A 75 1.12 1.11 -1.04
CA LEU A 75 -0.11 0.34 -0.97
C LEU A 75 -1.16 0.99 -1.87
N LEU A 76 -1.63 0.25 -2.88
CA LEU A 76 -2.72 0.67 -3.74
C LEU A 76 -3.98 -0.09 -3.32
N LEU A 77 -5.06 0.62 -3.05
CA LEU A 77 -6.37 0.03 -2.81
C LEU A 77 -7.24 0.34 -4.02
N VAL A 78 -7.80 -0.70 -4.64
CA VAL A 78 -8.61 -0.57 -5.86
C VAL A 78 -10.00 -1.12 -5.57
N ASN A 79 -11.00 -0.25 -5.61
CA ASN A 79 -12.41 -0.63 -5.56
C ASN A 79 -13.09 -0.37 -6.91
N PRO A 80 -13.19 -1.37 -7.80
CA PRO A 80 -13.91 -1.23 -9.07
C PRO A 80 -15.41 -1.52 -8.94
N ALA A 81 -15.90 -1.85 -7.75
CA ALA A 81 -17.30 -2.16 -7.52
C ALA A 81 -18.18 -0.91 -7.62
N ALA A 82 -19.48 -1.13 -7.85
CA ALA A 82 -20.49 -0.07 -7.79
C ALA A 82 -20.90 0.31 -6.37
N ALA A 83 -20.39 -0.41 -5.36
CA ALA A 83 -20.63 -0.17 -3.94
C ALA A 83 -19.33 0.21 -3.21
N ALA A 84 -19.46 0.82 -2.04
CA ALA A 84 -18.32 1.09 -1.17
C ALA A 84 -17.72 -0.21 -0.62
N CYS A 85 -16.41 -0.23 -0.40
CA CYS A 85 -15.67 -1.40 0.07
C CYS A 85 -14.73 -0.99 1.20
N ARG A 86 -14.74 -1.76 2.30
CA ARG A 86 -13.85 -1.56 3.44
C ARG A 86 -12.60 -2.40 3.26
N PHE A 87 -11.44 -1.77 3.45
CA PHE A 87 -10.15 -2.43 3.38
C PHE A 87 -9.53 -2.54 4.76
N ARG A 88 -8.85 -3.64 5.08
CA ARG A 88 -7.95 -3.78 6.22
C ARG A 88 -6.51 -3.64 5.74
N LEU A 89 -5.78 -2.69 6.32
CA LEU A 89 -4.41 -2.43 5.93
C LEU A 89 -3.44 -3.43 6.57
N PRO A 90 -2.34 -3.80 5.89
CA PRO A 90 -1.23 -4.51 6.52
C PRO A 90 -0.66 -3.72 7.71
N ALA A 91 -0.05 -4.42 8.66
CA ALA A 91 0.63 -3.78 9.78
C ALA A 91 1.67 -2.75 9.28
N GLY A 92 1.73 -1.60 9.93
CA GLY A 92 2.60 -0.49 9.55
C GLY A 92 1.88 0.86 9.62
N GLY A 93 2.66 1.94 9.54
CA GLY A 93 2.12 3.28 9.37
C GLY A 93 1.83 3.51 7.89
N TRP A 94 0.62 3.95 7.55
CA TRP A 94 0.23 4.26 6.18
C TRP A 94 -0.30 5.69 6.09
N SER A 95 0.21 6.46 5.13
CA SER A 95 -0.24 7.83 4.86
C SER A 95 -0.81 7.93 3.44
N PRO A 96 -2.06 8.39 3.27
CA PRO A 96 -2.65 8.55 1.95
C PRO A 96 -1.95 9.69 1.20
N VAL A 97 -1.68 9.48 -0.09
CA VAL A 97 -1.00 10.46 -0.96
C VAL A 97 -1.74 10.76 -2.25
N PHE A 98 -2.70 9.91 -2.63
CA PHE A 98 -3.57 10.14 -3.78
C PHE A 98 -4.91 9.46 -3.56
N ASP A 99 -6.00 10.14 -3.92
CA ASP A 99 -7.37 9.61 -3.86
C ASP A 99 -8.14 10.01 -5.12
N SER A 100 -8.52 9.01 -5.94
CA SER A 100 -9.26 9.27 -7.17
C SER A 100 -10.72 9.68 -6.97
N ALA A 101 -11.27 9.55 -5.76
CA ALA A 101 -12.62 10.03 -5.46
C ALA A 101 -12.68 11.57 -5.43
N ARG A 102 -11.51 12.23 -5.41
CA ARG A 102 -11.38 13.68 -5.35
C ARG A 102 -10.89 14.21 -6.70
N ALA A 103 -11.53 15.26 -7.19
CA ALA A 103 -11.23 15.84 -8.50
C ALA A 103 -9.79 16.37 -8.61
N ASP A 104 -9.19 16.78 -7.50
CA ASP A 104 -7.80 17.24 -7.40
C ASP A 104 -6.79 16.10 -7.19
N GLY A 105 -7.27 14.86 -6.98
CA GLY A 105 -6.44 13.70 -6.64
C GLY A 105 -5.77 13.77 -5.27
N GLY A 106 -5.97 14.84 -4.50
CA GLY A 106 -5.39 14.99 -3.16
C GLY A 106 -6.06 14.04 -2.17
N PRO A 107 -5.36 13.57 -1.12
CA PRO A 107 -5.98 12.71 -0.11
C PRO A 107 -7.05 13.48 0.69
N ALA A 108 -8.06 12.76 1.19
CA ALA A 108 -9.00 13.35 2.14
C ALA A 108 -8.27 13.81 3.41
N PRO A 109 -8.58 14.99 3.96
CA PRO A 109 -8.01 15.43 5.22
C PRO A 109 -8.40 14.44 6.34
N PRO A 110 -7.51 14.21 7.33
CA PRO A 110 -7.85 13.39 8.47
C PRO A 110 -9.05 14.00 9.19
N ALA A 111 -9.95 13.14 9.69
CA ALA A 111 -11.05 13.61 10.51
C ALA A 111 -10.47 14.30 11.78
N PRO A 112 -10.99 15.48 12.18
CA PRO A 112 -10.53 16.16 13.38
C PRO A 112 -10.70 15.25 14.60
N GLY A 113 -9.63 15.09 15.39
CA GLY A 113 -9.61 14.25 16.59
C GLY A 113 -9.18 12.79 16.38
N HIS A 114 -8.91 12.36 15.13
CA HIS A 114 -8.28 11.07 14.86
C HIS A 114 -6.79 11.27 14.61
N GLU A 115 -5.96 10.94 15.59
CA GLU A 115 -4.53 10.80 15.36
C GLU A 115 -4.30 9.69 14.32
N SER A 116 -3.48 10.03 13.35
CA SER A 116 -3.46 9.51 11.99
C SER A 116 -3.16 8.01 11.86
N HIS A 117 -4.13 7.10 11.99
CA HIS A 117 -4.09 5.76 11.35
C HIS A 117 -5.51 5.16 11.17
N PRO A 118 -6.18 5.31 10.00
CA PRO A 118 -7.37 4.51 9.74
C PRO A 118 -6.92 3.06 9.52
N VAL A 119 -7.12 2.22 10.52
CA VAL A 119 -6.84 0.77 10.47
C VAL A 119 -7.61 0.11 9.32
N GLU A 120 -8.74 0.68 8.91
CA GLU A 120 -9.57 0.13 7.84
C GLU A 120 -10.29 1.22 6.99
N PRO A 121 -9.68 1.79 5.93
CA PRO A 121 -10.35 2.80 5.10
C PRO A 121 -11.52 2.21 4.31
N VAL A 122 -12.58 3.00 4.16
CA VAL A 122 -13.73 2.68 3.30
C VAL A 122 -13.60 3.47 2.00
N LEU A 123 -13.42 2.77 0.89
CA LEU A 123 -13.36 3.36 -0.43
C LEU A 123 -14.76 3.38 -1.05
N SER A 124 -15.17 4.53 -1.56
CA SER A 124 -16.36 4.65 -2.41
C SER A 124 -16.27 3.76 -3.64
N ALA A 125 -17.41 3.60 -4.33
CA ALA A 125 -17.46 2.92 -5.61
C ALA A 125 -16.44 3.51 -6.60
N ARG A 126 -15.84 2.67 -7.44
CA ARG A 126 -14.95 3.08 -8.55
C ARG A 126 -13.79 4.01 -8.11
N THR A 127 -13.18 3.70 -6.98
CA THR A 127 -12.15 4.53 -6.35
C THR A 127 -10.81 3.79 -6.28
N VAL A 128 -9.72 4.53 -6.47
CA VAL A 128 -8.35 4.12 -6.20
C VAL A 128 -7.75 5.03 -5.13
N LEU A 129 -7.24 4.45 -4.05
CA LEU A 129 -6.49 5.15 -3.01
C LEU A 129 -5.04 4.64 -3.03
N VAL A 130 -4.08 5.57 -2.97
CA VAL A 130 -2.66 5.23 -2.86
C VAL A 130 -2.14 5.73 -1.53
N LEU A 131 -1.48 4.83 -0.79
CA LEU A 131 -0.81 5.12 0.48
C LEU A 131 0.68 4.83 0.37
N LEU A 132 1.46 5.59 1.12
CA LEU A 132 2.88 5.32 1.35
C LEU A 132 3.07 4.83 2.77
N GLU A 133 3.99 3.90 2.94
CA GLU A 133 4.48 3.49 4.25
C GLU A 133 5.15 4.70 4.93
N SER A 134 4.65 5.05 6.11
CA SER A 134 5.24 6.10 6.95
C SER A 134 6.60 5.62 7.45
N ALA A 135 7.60 6.51 7.44
CA ALA A 135 8.83 6.23 8.18
C ALA A 135 8.46 6.16 9.67
N GLN A 136 8.70 5.03 10.33
CA GLN A 136 8.50 4.96 11.77
C GLN A 136 9.42 6.00 12.43
N HIS A 137 8.84 6.98 13.12
CA HIS A 137 9.62 7.80 14.03
C HIS A 137 10.05 6.89 15.18
N HIS A 138 11.34 6.57 15.24
CA HIS A 138 11.94 6.00 16.44
C HIS A 138 11.85 7.09 17.51
N GLN A 139 10.82 7.02 18.36
CA GLN A 139 10.70 7.88 19.51
C GLN A 139 11.63 7.30 20.58
N GLU A 140 12.89 7.74 20.57
CA GLU A 140 13.85 7.46 21.64
C GLU A 140 13.27 8.04 22.94
N SER A 141 13.09 7.17 23.93
CA SER A 141 12.76 7.54 25.33
C SER A 141 14.02 7.86 26.11
#